data_AF-A0A520H5B5-F1
#
_entry.id   AF-A0A520H5B5-F1
#
_cell.length_a   1.000
_cell.length_b   1.000
_cell.length_c   1.000
_cell.angle_alpha   90.00
_cell.angle_beta   90.00
_cell.angle_gamma   90.00
#
_symmetry.space_group_name_H-M   'P 1'
#
loop_
_entity.id
_entity.type
_entity.pdbx_description
1 polymer ?
#
loop_
_entity_poly.entity_id
_entity_poly.type
_entity_poly.pdbx_seq_one_letter_code
_entity_poly.pdbx_strand_id
1 'polypeptide(L)'
;GPVMLDGITVSSTAIRDALRGGDMRGAARLLTRPFAIEGVVQHGDKVGRTIGYPTANIDMGRYLRPAYGIYAVRGTLADGRVLAGAANLGIRPQFAPPKELLEPYFFDFDGDLYGQTIEVALIEHLRPEARFDGLDALVVQMDADCARAREVLSARHP
;
A
#
# COMPACT_ATOMS: atom_id res chain seq x y z
N GLY A 1 -15.01 15.23 28.38
CA GLY A 1 -13.70 15.65 27.84
C GLY A 1 -13.44 14.92 26.54
N PRO A 2 -12.42 15.29 25.76
CA PRO A 2 -12.03 14.54 24.56
C PRO A 2 -11.61 13.11 24.91
N VAL A 3 -11.80 12.18 23.96
CA VAL A 3 -11.31 10.80 24.08
C VAL A 3 -9.81 10.80 23.83
N MET A 4 -9.07 10.15 24.72
CA MET A 4 -7.60 10.06 24.67
C MET A 4 -7.18 8.59 24.48
N LEU A 5 -6.18 8.37 23.65
CA LEU A 5 -5.49 7.08 23.51
C LEU A 5 -3.98 7.33 23.61
N ASP A 6 -3.31 6.70 24.57
CA ASP A 6 -1.87 6.86 24.85
C ASP A 6 -1.42 8.34 24.98
N GLY A 7 -2.27 9.19 25.54
CA GLY A 7 -1.99 10.64 25.69
C GLY A 7 -2.23 11.47 24.43
N ILE A 8 -2.70 10.86 23.33
CA ILE A 8 -3.06 11.55 22.08
C ILE A 8 -4.59 11.72 22.02
N THR A 9 -5.04 12.92 21.67
CA THR A 9 -6.46 13.18 21.40
C THR A 9 -6.89 12.41 20.15
N VAL A 10 -7.86 11.52 20.31
CA VAL A 10 -8.46 10.81 19.18
C VAL A 10 -9.27 11.81 18.36
N SER A 11 -8.77 12.15 17.18
CA SER A 11 -9.40 13.12 16.29
C SER A 11 -9.10 12.82 14.82
N SER A 12 -9.99 13.26 13.93
CA SER A 12 -9.78 13.13 12.49
C SER A 12 -8.56 13.88 11.99
N THR A 13 -8.13 14.94 12.66
CA THR A 13 -6.90 15.68 12.32
C THR A 13 -5.67 14.83 12.66
N ALA A 14 -5.58 14.30 13.89
CA ALA A 14 -4.47 13.45 14.30
C ALA A 14 -4.32 12.20 13.41
N ILE A 15 -5.44 11.57 13.01
CA ILE A 15 -5.43 10.44 12.07
C ILE A 15 -4.88 10.86 10.71
N ARG A 16 -5.35 11.98 10.15
CA ARG A 16 -4.88 12.46 8.84
C ARG A 16 -3.40 12.83 8.85
N ASP A 17 -2.94 13.44 9.94
CA ASP A 17 -1.53 13.84 10.09
C ASP A 17 -0.64 12.60 10.21
N ALA A 18 -1.05 11.58 10.97
CA ALA A 18 -0.35 10.30 11.04
C ALA A 18 -0.26 9.62 9.67
N LEU A 19 -1.38 9.54 8.92
CA LEU A 19 -1.39 8.95 7.58
C LEU A 19 -0.48 9.70 6.59
N ARG A 20 -0.55 11.04 6.58
CA ARG A 20 0.29 11.88 5.71
C ARG A 20 1.77 11.84 6.09
N GLY A 21 2.07 11.64 7.37
CA GLY A 21 3.43 11.45 7.88
C GLY A 21 3.98 10.03 7.68
N GLY A 22 3.17 9.08 7.18
CA GLY A 22 3.56 7.68 7.02
C GLY A 22 3.51 6.85 8.31
N ASP A 23 3.01 7.40 9.43
CA ASP A 23 2.79 6.64 10.68
C ASP A 23 1.51 5.81 10.58
N MET A 24 1.58 4.75 9.76
CA MET A 24 0.45 3.85 9.53
C MET A 24 0.03 3.11 10.80
N ARG A 25 1.00 2.77 11.66
CA ARG A 25 0.73 2.08 12.93
C ARG A 25 0.02 3.00 13.91
N GLY A 26 0.44 4.27 14.02
CA GLY A 26 -0.24 5.28 14.82
C GLY A 26 -1.63 5.58 14.32
N ALA A 27 -1.81 5.74 13.01
CA ALA A 27 -3.13 5.88 12.41
C ALA A 27 -4.02 4.68 12.73
N ALA A 28 -3.50 3.45 12.62
CA ALA A 28 -4.26 2.23 12.92
C ALA A 28 -4.69 2.14 14.38
N ARG A 29 -3.85 2.57 15.33
CA ARG A 29 -4.23 2.65 16.76
C ARG A 29 -5.40 3.60 16.97
N LEU A 30 -5.35 4.79 16.37
CA LEU A 30 -6.42 5.79 16.47
C LEU A 30 -7.72 5.35 15.75
N LEU A 31 -7.59 4.62 14.64
CA LEU A 31 -8.71 4.09 13.86
C LEU A 31 -9.27 2.77 14.40
N THR A 32 -8.57 2.11 15.32
CA THR A 32 -8.82 0.73 15.79
C THR A 32 -8.69 -0.36 14.70
N ARG A 33 -8.21 0.01 13.52
CA ARG A 33 -7.97 -0.87 12.36
C ARG A 33 -6.98 -0.21 11.40
N PRO A 34 -6.27 -0.97 10.56
CA PRO A 34 -5.46 -0.40 9.49
C PRO A 34 -6.28 0.50 8.57
N PHE A 35 -5.66 1.55 8.04
CA PHE A 35 -6.23 2.31 6.94
C PHE A 35 -6.18 1.45 5.67
N ALA A 36 -7.31 1.35 4.97
CA ALA A 36 -7.44 0.51 3.80
C ALA A 36 -8.09 1.27 2.64
N ILE A 37 -7.72 0.87 1.43
CA ILE A 37 -8.22 1.42 0.17
C ILE A 37 -8.91 0.27 -0.57
N GLU A 38 -10.19 0.43 -0.84
CA GLU A 38 -10.96 -0.49 -1.68
C GLU A 38 -11.08 0.06 -3.10
N GLY A 39 -10.89 -0.81 -4.09
CA GLY A 39 -11.15 -0.45 -5.48
C GLY A 39 -11.08 -1.63 -6.44
N VAL A 40 -11.50 -1.36 -7.68
CA VAL A 40 -11.44 -2.33 -8.78
C VAL A 40 -10.04 -2.39 -9.34
N VAL A 41 -9.49 -3.60 -9.47
CA VAL A 41 -8.16 -3.81 -10.06
C VAL A 41 -8.19 -3.52 -11.55
N GLN A 42 -7.39 -2.54 -11.95
CA GLN A 42 -7.20 -2.09 -13.33
C GLN A 42 -6.00 -2.78 -13.98
N HIS A 43 -6.00 -2.79 -15.31
CA HIS A 43 -4.81 -3.17 -16.07
C HIS A 43 -3.76 -2.05 -16.01
N GLY A 44 -2.52 -2.40 -15.66
CA GLY A 44 -1.38 -1.48 -15.67
C GLY A 44 -0.52 -1.57 -16.92
N ASP A 45 0.60 -0.82 -16.94
CA ASP A 45 1.54 -0.68 -18.06
C ASP A 45 2.35 -1.96 -18.39
N LYS A 46 2.05 -3.09 -17.73
CA LYS A 46 2.67 -4.43 -17.88
C LYS A 46 4.19 -4.50 -17.64
N VAL A 47 4.88 -3.39 -17.38
CA VAL A 47 6.33 -3.34 -17.11
C VAL A 47 6.72 -4.20 -15.91
N GLY A 48 5.97 -4.15 -14.80
CA GLY A 48 6.25 -5.00 -13.65
C GLY A 48 6.27 -6.50 -13.99
N ARG A 49 5.41 -6.94 -14.92
CA ARG A 49 5.36 -8.32 -15.37
C ARG A 49 6.64 -8.76 -16.09
N THR A 50 7.32 -7.86 -16.80
CA THR A 50 8.57 -8.20 -17.50
C THR A 50 9.75 -8.44 -16.55
N ILE A 51 9.64 -7.97 -15.30
CA ILE A 51 10.64 -8.15 -14.25
C ILE A 51 10.17 -9.04 -13.08
N GLY A 52 9.06 -9.75 -13.24
CA GLY A 52 8.56 -10.71 -12.23
C GLY A 52 7.65 -10.12 -11.14
N TYR A 53 7.22 -8.87 -11.27
CA TYR A 53 6.32 -8.20 -10.33
C TYR A 53 5.00 -7.77 -11.00
N PRO A 54 4.07 -8.70 -11.28
CA PRO A 54 2.74 -8.34 -11.74
C PRO A 54 2.00 -7.55 -10.65
N THR A 55 1.89 -6.23 -10.81
CA THR A 55 1.13 -5.38 -9.90
C THR A 55 -0.33 -5.27 -10.34
N ALA A 56 -1.23 -5.30 -9.36
CA ALA A 56 -2.60 -4.84 -9.54
C ALA A 56 -2.60 -3.31 -9.41
N ASN A 57 -3.37 -2.58 -10.23
CA ASN A 57 -3.45 -1.12 -10.14
C ASN A 57 -4.81 -0.71 -9.58
N ILE A 58 -4.82 0.07 -8.51
CA ILE A 58 -6.04 0.56 -7.85
C ILE A 58 -6.02 2.08 -7.83
N ASP A 59 -7.11 2.71 -8.25
CA ASP A 59 -7.24 4.18 -8.26
C ASP A 59 -7.54 4.69 -6.84
N MET A 60 -6.83 5.74 -6.42
CA MET A 60 -7.02 6.34 -5.09
C MET A 60 -8.36 7.08 -4.94
N GLY A 61 -9.04 7.42 -6.04
CA GLY A 61 -10.36 8.03 -6.04
C GLY A 61 -10.46 9.22 -5.08
N ARG A 62 -11.35 9.12 -4.08
CA ARG A 62 -11.57 10.15 -3.05
C ARG A 62 -10.92 9.84 -1.69
N TYR A 63 -10.14 8.77 -1.58
CA TYR A 63 -9.48 8.43 -0.32
C TYR A 63 -8.54 9.54 0.14
N LEU A 64 -8.33 9.68 1.45
CA LEU A 64 -7.20 10.48 1.92
C LEU A 64 -5.91 9.88 1.33
N ARG A 65 -4.98 10.72 0.90
CA ARG A 65 -3.64 10.30 0.48
C ARG A 65 -2.73 10.23 1.72
N PRO A 66 -2.29 9.02 2.12
CA PRO A 66 -1.14 8.86 3.01
C PRO A 66 0.15 9.38 2.35
N ALA A 67 1.28 9.23 3.02
CA ALA A 67 2.58 9.48 2.40
C ALA A 67 2.74 8.68 1.09
N TYR A 68 3.33 9.27 0.06
CA TYR A 68 3.70 8.50 -1.14
C TYR A 68 4.95 7.68 -0.86
N GLY A 69 4.97 6.43 -1.33
CA GLY A 69 6.05 5.51 -1.05
C GLY A 69 5.65 4.05 -1.11
N ILE A 70 6.54 3.21 -0.59
CA ILE A 70 6.40 1.77 -0.55
C ILE A 70 5.85 1.34 0.80
N TYR A 71 4.90 0.41 0.77
CA TYR A 71 4.18 -0.09 1.93
C TYR A 71 4.24 -1.60 2.04
N ALA A 72 4.29 -2.11 3.27
CA ALA A 72 3.84 -3.47 3.56
C ALA A 72 2.32 -3.48 3.64
N VAL A 73 1.66 -4.41 2.93
CA VAL A 73 0.20 -4.42 2.79
C VAL A 73 -0.43 -5.79 3.00
N ARG A 74 -1.72 -5.79 3.35
CA ARG A 74 -2.58 -6.97 3.26
C ARG A 74 -3.74 -6.68 2.31
N GLY A 75 -3.93 -7.54 1.31
CA GLY A 75 -5.05 -7.48 0.36
C GLY A 75 -6.13 -8.48 0.72
N THR A 76 -7.37 -8.04 0.87
CA THR A 76 -8.54 -8.90 1.03
C THR A 76 -9.24 -9.03 -0.31
N LEU A 77 -9.33 -10.25 -0.82
CA LEU A 77 -10.01 -10.56 -2.08
C LEU A 77 -11.52 -10.67 -1.89
N ALA A 78 -12.28 -10.64 -2.99
CA ALA A 78 -13.74 -10.77 -2.97
C ALA A 78 -14.24 -12.09 -2.37
N ASP A 79 -13.43 -13.15 -2.42
CA ASP A 79 -13.73 -14.45 -1.81
C ASP A 79 -13.28 -14.58 -0.33
N GLY A 80 -12.77 -13.48 0.25
CA GLY A 80 -12.33 -13.42 1.64
C GLY A 80 -10.89 -13.90 1.89
N ARG A 81 -10.16 -14.38 0.86
CA ARG A 81 -8.73 -14.66 1.02
C ARG A 81 -7.96 -13.39 1.36
N VAL A 82 -6.99 -13.50 2.25
CA VAL A 82 -6.09 -12.40 2.63
C VAL A 82 -4.68 -12.72 2.13
N LEU A 83 -4.15 -11.84 1.29
CA LEU A 83 -2.81 -11.93 0.71
C LEU A 83 -1.87 -10.94 1.39
N ALA A 84 -0.63 -11.36 1.61
CA ALA A 84 0.46 -10.46 2.01
C ALA A 84 1.10 -9.85 0.75
N GLY A 85 1.62 -8.62 0.85
CA GLY A 85 2.30 -7.99 -0.28
C GLY A 85 3.10 -6.76 0.09
N ALA A 86 3.75 -6.20 -0.93
CA ALA A 86 4.26 -4.84 -0.92
C ALA A 86 3.43 -4.00 -1.91
N ALA A 87 3.31 -2.70 -1.68
CA ALA A 87 2.62 -1.82 -2.63
C ALA A 87 3.37 -0.52 -2.81
N ASN A 88 3.40 -0.01 -4.05
CA ASN A 88 3.73 1.38 -4.30
C ASN A 88 2.47 2.22 -4.23
N LEU A 89 2.51 3.33 -3.49
CA LEU A 89 1.51 4.40 -3.60
C LEU A 89 2.21 5.62 -4.17
N GLY A 90 1.85 5.99 -5.40
CA GLY A 90 2.58 6.99 -6.15
C GLY A 90 1.76 7.70 -7.22
N ILE A 91 2.37 8.71 -7.82
CA ILE A 91 1.80 9.46 -8.95
C ILE A 91 2.38 8.91 -10.25
N ARG A 92 1.50 8.59 -11.20
CA ARG A 92 1.86 8.22 -12.57
C ARG A 92 1.68 9.44 -13.50
N PRO A 93 2.74 10.24 -13.71
CA PRO A 93 2.65 11.46 -14.52
C PRO A 93 2.45 11.18 -16.01
N GLN A 94 2.69 9.95 -16.46
CA GLN A 94 2.53 9.56 -17.87
C GLN A 94 1.06 9.48 -18.33
N PHE A 95 0.10 9.42 -17.40
CA PHE A 95 -1.33 9.47 -17.74
C PHE A 95 -1.79 10.92 -17.94
N ALA A 96 -2.76 11.12 -18.83
CA ALA A 96 -3.42 12.40 -19.04
C ALA A 96 -4.93 12.27 -18.73
N PRO A 97 -5.43 12.80 -17.58
CA PRO A 97 -4.69 13.49 -16.51
C PRO A 97 -3.81 12.53 -15.67
N PRO A 98 -2.81 13.05 -14.93
CA PRO A 98 -1.99 12.23 -14.02
C PRO A 98 -2.87 11.45 -13.04
N LYS A 99 -2.49 10.20 -12.76
CA LYS A 99 -3.22 9.32 -11.85
C LYS A 99 -2.42 9.02 -10.59
N GLU A 100 -3.10 8.98 -9.46
CA GLU A 100 -2.57 8.48 -8.19
C GLU A 100 -3.01 7.03 -8.04
N LEU A 101 -2.05 6.10 -8.02
CA LEU A 101 -2.33 4.67 -8.00
C LEU A 101 -1.72 4.02 -6.78
N LEU A 102 -2.47 3.09 -6.21
CA LEU A 102 -1.94 2.05 -5.32
C LEU A 102 -1.67 0.80 -6.16
N GLU A 103 -0.43 0.33 -6.12
CA GLU A 103 0.08 -0.74 -6.98
C GLU A 103 0.60 -1.91 -6.12
N PRO A 104 -0.28 -2.75 -5.54
CA PRO A 104 0.14 -3.91 -4.79
C PRO A 104 0.74 -5.00 -5.68
N TYR A 105 1.82 -5.58 -5.18
CA TYR A 105 2.38 -6.86 -5.56
C TYR A 105 2.12 -7.85 -4.42
N PHE A 106 1.24 -8.83 -4.67
CA PHE A 106 0.92 -9.87 -3.70
C PHE A 106 1.89 -11.04 -3.81
N PHE A 107 2.38 -11.48 -2.66
CA PHE A 107 3.31 -12.58 -2.54
C PHE A 107 2.61 -13.91 -2.80
N ASP A 108 3.33 -14.81 -3.47
CA ASP A 108 2.95 -16.22 -3.63
C ASP A 108 1.53 -16.38 -4.25
N PHE A 109 1.13 -15.44 -5.10
CA PHE A 109 -0.16 -15.39 -5.79
C PHE A 109 0.02 -15.39 -7.30
N ASP A 110 -0.66 -16.29 -7.98
CA ASP A 110 -0.57 -16.55 -9.42
C ASP A 110 -1.90 -16.39 -10.18
N GLY A 111 -2.96 -15.95 -9.48
CA GLY A 111 -4.27 -15.72 -10.07
C GLY A 111 -4.39 -14.39 -10.82
N ASP A 112 -5.53 -14.21 -11.50
CA ASP A 112 -5.90 -12.95 -12.12
C ASP A 112 -6.85 -12.17 -11.21
N LEU A 113 -6.52 -10.92 -10.91
CA LEU A 113 -7.35 -10.01 -10.10
C LEU A 113 -8.07 -8.96 -10.96
N TYR A 114 -7.82 -8.87 -12.26
CA TYR A 114 -8.37 -7.82 -13.11
C TYR A 114 -9.91 -7.80 -13.05
N GLY A 115 -10.46 -6.59 -12.89
CA GLY A 115 -11.90 -6.38 -12.78
C GLY A 115 -12.51 -6.77 -11.42
N GLN A 116 -11.73 -7.38 -10.52
CA GLN A 116 -12.21 -7.68 -9.16
C GLN A 116 -12.08 -6.46 -8.25
N THR A 117 -13.04 -6.30 -7.35
CA THR A 117 -12.93 -5.36 -6.23
C THR A 117 -12.14 -6.03 -5.11
N ILE A 118 -11.09 -5.37 -4.64
CA ILE A 118 -10.27 -5.81 -3.50
C ILE A 118 -10.09 -4.65 -2.52
N GLU A 119 -9.88 -4.98 -1.25
CA GLU A 119 -9.48 -4.03 -0.22
C GLU A 119 -7.99 -4.20 0.09
N VAL A 120 -7.22 -3.12 0.14
CA VAL A 120 -5.78 -3.15 0.47
C VAL A 120 -5.52 -2.33 1.72
N ALA A 121 -5.22 -3.02 2.81
CA ALA A 121 -4.82 -2.44 4.08
C ALA A 121 -3.33 -2.08 4.08
N LEU A 122 -3.02 -0.81 4.38
CA LEU A 122 -1.66 -0.31 4.51
C LEU A 122 -1.16 -0.55 5.95
N ILE A 123 -0.22 -1.49 6.13
CA ILE A 123 0.23 -1.94 7.45
C ILE A 123 1.39 -1.08 7.96
N GLU A 124 2.39 -0.83 7.12
CA GLU A 124 3.57 -0.04 7.47
C GLU A 124 4.10 0.67 6.24
N HIS A 125 4.48 1.95 6.39
CA HIS A 125 5.23 2.68 5.38
C HIS A 125 6.72 2.29 5.49
N LEU A 126 7.28 1.72 4.44
CA LEU A 126 8.65 1.19 4.42
C LEU A 126 9.66 2.26 4.03
N ARG A 127 9.36 3.02 2.96
CA ARG A 127 10.22 4.10 2.46
C ARG A 127 9.50 5.00 1.45
N PRO A 128 9.94 6.25 1.25
CA PRO A 128 9.49 7.09 0.14
C PRO A 128 9.82 6.49 -1.24
N GLU A 129 9.15 7.00 -2.28
CA GLU A 129 9.49 6.73 -3.68
C GLU A 129 10.93 7.22 -3.99
N ALA A 130 11.63 6.49 -4.86
CA ALA A 130 12.99 6.82 -5.28
C ALA A 130 13.16 6.56 -6.78
N ARG A 131 14.11 7.27 -7.40
CA ARG A 131 14.55 6.99 -8.78
C ARG A 131 15.74 6.05 -8.74
N PHE A 132 15.81 5.16 -9.72
CA PHE A 132 16.88 4.16 -9.82
C PHE A 132 17.59 4.30 -11.17
N ASP A 133 18.90 4.11 -11.14
CA ASP A 133 19.75 4.16 -12.32
C ASP A 133 19.72 2.81 -13.05
N GLY A 134 18.60 2.57 -13.74
CA GLY A 134 18.39 1.36 -14.55
C GLY A 134 17.62 0.25 -13.84
N LEU A 135 17.39 -0.83 -14.61
CA LEU A 135 16.48 -1.91 -14.23
C LEU A 135 17.04 -2.77 -13.08
N ASP A 136 18.34 -3.07 -13.11
CA ASP A 136 18.97 -3.93 -12.09
C ASP A 136 18.91 -3.28 -10.70
N ALA A 137 19.20 -1.98 -10.62
CA ALA A 137 19.11 -1.22 -9.37
C ALA A 137 17.65 -1.18 -8.83
N LEU A 138 16.68 -1.05 -9.73
CA LEU A 138 15.25 -1.12 -9.36
C LEU A 138 14.90 -2.50 -8.79
N VAL A 139 15.28 -3.59 -9.48
CA VAL A 139 14.98 -4.97 -9.03
C VAL A 139 15.60 -5.25 -7.67
N VAL A 140 16.88 -4.88 -7.46
CA VAL A 140 17.55 -5.06 -6.16
C VAL A 140 16.78 -4.34 -5.04
N GLN A 141 16.29 -3.12 -5.29
CA GLN A 141 15.50 -2.42 -4.28
C GLN A 141 14.12 -3.05 -4.07
N MET A 142 13.45 -3.50 -5.14
CA MET A 142 12.16 -4.17 -5.04
C MET A 142 12.25 -5.47 -4.24
N ASP A 143 13.32 -6.25 -4.41
CA ASP A 143 13.59 -7.45 -3.61
C ASP A 143 13.79 -7.11 -2.12
N ALA A 144 14.56 -6.07 -1.82
CA ALA A 144 14.76 -5.59 -0.45
C ALA A 144 13.43 -5.11 0.19
N ASP A 145 12.61 -4.39 -0.57
CA ASP A 145 11.29 -3.93 -0.12
C ASP A 145 10.35 -5.11 0.17
N CYS A 146 10.34 -6.13 -0.70
CA CYS A 146 9.54 -7.34 -0.51
C CYS A 146 10.00 -8.15 0.70
N ALA A 147 11.32 -8.31 0.89
CA ALA A 147 11.87 -8.97 2.07
C ALA A 147 11.46 -8.25 3.36
N ARG A 148 11.61 -6.92 3.41
CA ARG A 148 11.19 -6.09 4.54
C ARG A 148 9.69 -6.19 4.80
N ALA A 149 8.86 -6.16 3.76
CA ALA A 149 7.42 -6.34 3.88
C ALA A 149 7.05 -7.71 4.47
N ARG A 150 7.72 -8.79 4.05
CA ARG A 150 7.52 -10.13 4.64
C ARG A 150 7.86 -10.14 6.13
N GLU A 151 8.96 -9.52 6.54
CA GLU A 151 9.31 -9.40 7.96
C GLU A 151 8.21 -8.68 8.75
N VAL A 152 7.78 -7.49 8.28
CA VAL A 152 6.70 -6.71 8.91
C VAL A 152 5.42 -7.54 9.05
N LEU A 153 5.03 -8.27 8.00
CA LEU A 153 3.76 -8.99 7.94
C LEU A 153 3.79 -10.34 8.67
N SER A 154 4.98 -10.91 8.87
CA SER A 154 5.19 -12.15 9.65
C SER A 154 5.12 -11.92 11.16
N ALA A 155 5.48 -10.71 11.60
CA ALA A 155 5.32 -10.32 12.99
C ALA A 155 3.82 -10.35 13.32
N ARG A 156 3.38 -11.34 14.11
CA ARG A 156 2.04 -11.33 14.69
C ARG A 156 1.91 -10.03 15.48
N HIS A 157 1.06 -9.13 15.01
CA HIS A 157 0.64 -8.01 15.83
C HIS A 157 -0.41 -8.53 16.81
N PRO A 158 -0.13 -8.46 18.13
CA PRO A 158 -1.11 -8.76 19.15
C PRO A 158 -2.29 -7.79 19.10
#